data_AF-A0A414RVK9-F1
#
_entry.id   AF-A0A414RVK9-F1
#
_cell.length_a   1.000
_cell.length_b   1.000
_cell.length_c   1.000
_cell.angle_alpha   90.00
_cell.angle_beta   90.00
_cell.angle_gamma   90.00
#
_symmetry.space_group_name_H-M   'P 1'
#
loop_
_entity.id
_entity.type
_entity.pdbx_description
1 polymer ?
#
loop_
_entity_poly.entity_id
_entity_poly.type
_entity_poly.pdbx_seq_one_letter_code
_entity_poly.pdbx_strand_id
1 'polypeptide(L)'
;MFVQDARGFEAAGETGDKEPYCTKVYAQDKYKLTGTDKLSWVDNALKETTGRTRNEVDVEDDNGAKEQVLERCWSINYTSCTGLSHGGNPFTSARVVNEHLYKSPYINPSGTEDTKSDYLKHIGIIASDFVDAALARSIYQRNYDTEHKQTASYYLPYYLPTRMRMTYGDSLSDASFQDGKTVGEGHFRLADSSNALNATASGHAFAIEYVDVDALGNETVTGLQGSVPIDIDPRALTPHFEGLEGLKAGEDVRAKIAASLEGKLETDACTAQLEFVHDANGAPGTAMAEGETFAAGTYWVRVNGLLGDAAQNYTLASDGAASFTVAASGSAGGTGSDTGSNAGGADKNGKSNKRGQGKSSGGKLANTGDGSGVAAGLAAAAVATTVAGAAMLASDRENAGDDSE
;
A
#
# COMPACT_ATOMS: atom_id res chain seq x y z
N MET A 1 4.06 1.09 38.89
CA MET A 1 2.66 0.71 38.55
C MET A 1 1.75 0.94 39.76
N PHE A 2 0.45 1.21 39.54
CA PHE A 2 -0.60 0.90 40.52
C PHE A 2 -0.80 -0.62 40.58
N VAL A 3 -1.12 -1.16 41.76
CA VAL A 3 -1.33 -2.60 41.96
C VAL A 3 -2.67 -2.79 42.67
N GLN A 4 -3.54 -3.62 42.09
CA GLN A 4 -4.75 -4.09 42.71
C GLN A 4 -4.66 -5.60 42.91
N ASP A 5 -5.06 -6.07 44.08
CA ASP A 5 -4.98 -7.46 44.49
C ASP A 5 -6.37 -7.92 44.92
N ALA A 6 -6.88 -8.95 44.27
CA ALA A 6 -8.19 -9.52 44.54
C ALA A 6 -8.03 -11.03 44.75
N ARG A 7 -8.41 -11.50 45.94
CA ARG A 7 -8.30 -12.90 46.34
C ARG A 7 -9.57 -13.35 47.03
N GLY A 8 -9.91 -14.61 46.88
CA GLY A 8 -11.09 -15.19 47.52
C GLY A 8 -11.52 -16.45 46.81
N PHE A 9 -12.79 -16.79 46.95
CA PHE A 9 -13.39 -17.96 46.35
C PHE A 9 -14.46 -17.53 45.35
N GLU A 10 -14.47 -18.15 44.17
CA GLU A 10 -15.53 -17.92 43.18
C GLU A 10 -16.89 -18.34 43.75
N ALA A 11 -17.95 -17.67 43.30
CA ALA A 11 -19.30 -18.01 43.72
C ALA A 11 -19.62 -19.45 43.29
N ALA A 12 -20.18 -20.24 44.21
CA ALA A 12 -20.47 -21.65 43.97
C ALA A 12 -21.32 -21.82 42.69
N GLY A 13 -20.80 -22.62 41.74
CA GLY A 13 -21.55 -23.06 40.56
C GLY A 13 -22.67 -24.04 40.92
N GLU A 14 -23.36 -24.58 39.91
CA GLU A 14 -24.47 -25.55 40.12
C GLU A 14 -24.06 -26.80 40.93
N THR A 15 -22.75 -27.11 41.02
CA THR A 15 -22.20 -28.24 41.79
C THR A 15 -21.84 -27.91 43.24
N GLY A 16 -21.87 -26.64 43.66
CA GLY A 16 -21.55 -26.21 45.03
C GLY A 16 -20.06 -26.00 45.32
N ASP A 17 -19.17 -26.31 44.38
CA ASP A 17 -17.73 -26.16 44.54
C ASP A 17 -17.31 -24.68 44.43
N LYS A 18 -16.45 -24.25 45.36
CA LYS A 18 -15.86 -22.91 45.40
C LYS A 18 -14.40 -23.01 44.95
N GLU A 19 -14.05 -22.42 43.81
CA GLU A 19 -12.64 -22.39 43.36
C GLU A 19 -11.91 -21.18 43.95
N PRO A 20 -10.73 -21.36 44.56
CA PRO A 20 -9.95 -20.24 45.07
C PRO A 20 -9.31 -19.48 43.90
N TYR A 21 -9.26 -18.16 43.98
CA TYR A 21 -8.62 -17.30 42.99
C TYR A 21 -7.71 -16.27 43.64
N CYS A 22 -6.64 -15.92 42.93
CA CYS A 22 -5.78 -14.79 43.25
C CYS A 22 -5.45 -14.05 41.96
N THR A 23 -5.98 -12.83 41.80
CA THR A 23 -5.76 -11.98 40.63
C THR A 23 -5.06 -10.69 41.04
N LYS A 24 -3.92 -10.40 40.41
CA LYS A 24 -3.20 -9.14 40.57
C LYS A 24 -3.22 -8.34 39.28
N VAL A 25 -3.64 -7.09 39.36
CA VAL A 25 -3.64 -6.15 38.23
C VAL A 25 -2.60 -5.07 38.48
N TYR A 26 -1.64 -4.96 37.58
CA TYR A 26 -0.64 -3.93 37.54
C TYR A 26 -1.00 -2.94 36.43
N ALA A 27 -1.18 -1.67 36.76
CA ALA A 27 -1.49 -0.64 35.76
C ALA A 27 -0.51 0.54 35.81
N GLN A 28 0.05 0.93 34.66
CA GLN A 28 0.67 2.24 34.49
C GLN A 28 -0.36 3.16 33.85
N ASP A 29 -0.72 4.25 34.54
CA ASP A 29 -1.68 5.22 34.01
C ASP A 29 -1.29 6.66 34.39
N LYS A 30 -0.08 7.07 33.98
CA LYS A 30 0.34 8.47 34.12
C LYS A 30 -0.23 9.34 32.99
N TYR A 31 -1.56 9.36 32.83
CA TYR A 31 -2.21 10.03 31.71
C TYR A 31 -1.97 11.55 31.66
N LYS A 32 -1.69 12.21 32.79
CA LYS A 32 -1.48 13.68 32.84
C LYS A 32 -0.14 14.17 32.25
N LEU A 33 0.70 13.28 31.73
CA LEU A 33 2.00 13.61 31.17
C LEU A 33 1.92 14.00 29.69
N THR A 34 2.96 14.69 29.21
CA THR A 34 3.18 14.89 27.76
C THR A 34 3.63 13.59 27.12
N GLY A 35 3.51 13.47 25.79
CA GLY A 35 3.98 12.28 25.07
C GLY A 35 5.45 11.94 25.35
N THR A 36 6.33 12.94 25.41
CA THR A 36 7.76 12.75 25.69
C THR A 36 8.01 12.35 27.15
N ASP A 37 7.37 13.00 28.13
CA ASP A 37 7.57 12.67 29.54
C ASP A 37 6.99 11.28 29.90
N LYS A 38 6.02 10.81 29.11
CA LYS A 38 5.37 9.51 29.28
C LYS A 38 6.29 8.34 28.91
N LEU A 39 7.24 8.52 27.99
CA LEU A 39 8.04 7.43 27.40
C LEU A 39 8.74 6.56 28.46
N SER A 40 9.40 7.19 29.44
CA SER A 40 10.10 6.47 30.52
C SER A 40 9.16 5.58 31.35
N TRP A 41 7.90 6.00 31.52
CA TRP A 41 6.92 5.20 32.24
C TRP A 41 6.40 4.03 31.42
N VAL A 42 6.24 4.23 30.11
CA VAL A 42 5.84 3.18 29.17
C VAL A 42 6.91 2.10 29.12
N ASP A 43 8.18 2.49 28.98
CA ASP A 43 9.32 1.55 28.95
C ASP A 43 9.50 0.81 30.26
N ASN A 44 9.35 1.49 31.39
CA ASN A 44 9.41 0.84 32.70
C ASN A 44 8.27 -0.15 32.89
N ALA A 45 7.05 0.16 32.41
CA ALA A 45 5.93 -0.77 32.48
C ALA A 45 6.14 -2.00 31.60
N LEU A 46 6.70 -1.84 30.40
CA LEU A 46 7.10 -2.95 29.53
C LEU A 46 8.15 -3.83 30.23
N LYS A 47 9.23 -3.22 30.72
CA LYS A 47 10.32 -3.90 31.44
C LYS A 47 9.85 -4.64 32.68
N GLU A 48 9.04 -3.99 33.53
CA GLU A 48 8.48 -4.61 34.72
C GLU A 48 7.59 -5.80 34.33
N THR A 49 6.80 -5.68 33.27
CA THR A 49 5.91 -6.76 32.83
C THR A 49 6.69 -7.97 32.33
N THR A 50 7.72 -7.77 31.51
CA THR A 50 8.57 -8.87 31.01
C THR A 50 9.37 -9.55 32.12
N GLY A 51 9.64 -8.86 33.23
CA GLY A 51 10.36 -9.38 34.39
C GLY A 51 9.47 -10.02 35.47
N ARG A 52 8.15 -10.05 35.30
CA ARG A 52 7.23 -10.59 36.33
C ARG A 52 7.19 -12.12 36.30
N THR A 53 7.27 -12.70 37.49
CA THR A 53 7.00 -14.12 37.76
C THR A 53 5.68 -14.26 38.51
N ARG A 54 4.94 -15.34 38.26
CA ARG A 54 3.75 -15.71 39.06
C ARG A 54 4.25 -16.39 40.34
N ASN A 55 3.61 -16.10 41.47
CA ASN A 55 3.92 -16.75 42.75
C ASN A 55 2.71 -17.55 43.23
N GLU A 56 2.95 -18.56 44.05
CA GLU A 56 1.89 -19.23 44.82
C GLU A 56 1.51 -18.39 46.03
N VAL A 57 0.20 -18.31 46.29
CA VAL A 57 -0.39 -17.51 47.35
C VAL A 57 -1.39 -18.32 48.12
N ASP A 58 -1.31 -18.25 49.45
CA ASP A 58 -2.34 -18.77 50.33
C ASP A 58 -3.61 -17.90 50.24
N VAL A 59 -4.73 -18.52 49.88
CA VAL A 59 -6.08 -17.96 49.95
C VAL A 59 -6.81 -18.65 51.11
N GLU A 60 -7.29 -17.87 52.06
CA GLU A 60 -7.97 -18.37 53.27
C GLU A 60 -9.50 -18.30 53.09
N ASP A 61 -10.19 -19.41 53.38
CA ASP A 61 -11.65 -19.48 53.35
C ASP A 61 -12.30 -18.88 54.60
N ASP A 62 -13.63 -18.77 54.61
CA ASP A 62 -14.38 -18.23 55.75
C ASP A 62 -14.21 -19.05 57.05
N ASN A 63 -13.69 -20.28 56.95
CA ASN A 63 -13.45 -21.20 58.06
C ASN A 63 -11.96 -21.22 58.51
N GLY A 64 -11.09 -20.46 57.86
CA GLY A 64 -9.65 -20.40 58.15
C GLY A 64 -8.78 -21.47 57.46
N ALA A 65 -9.34 -22.29 56.57
CA ALA A 65 -8.59 -23.22 55.74
C ALA A 65 -7.88 -22.47 54.61
N LYS A 66 -6.64 -22.85 54.32
CA LYS A 66 -5.78 -22.20 53.32
C LYS A 66 -5.59 -23.10 52.10
N GLU A 67 -5.80 -22.54 50.92
CA GLU A 67 -5.52 -23.18 49.64
C GLU A 67 -4.48 -22.37 48.87
N GLN A 68 -3.50 -23.06 48.27
CA GLN A 68 -2.49 -22.42 47.46
C GLN A 68 -3.00 -22.20 46.03
N VAL A 69 -2.90 -20.96 45.56
CA VAL A 69 -3.30 -20.57 44.21
C VAL A 69 -2.15 -19.85 43.53
N LEU A 70 -1.89 -20.24 42.28
CA LEU A 70 -0.97 -19.51 41.41
C LEU A 70 -1.58 -18.15 41.02
N GLU A 71 -0.84 -17.06 41.26
CA GLU A 71 -1.26 -15.71 40.93
C GLU A 71 -1.56 -15.54 39.43
N ARG A 72 -2.78 -15.06 39.12
CA ARG A 72 -3.16 -14.58 37.78
C ARG A 72 -2.79 -13.10 37.67
N CYS A 73 -1.70 -12.80 36.98
CA CYS A 73 -1.19 -11.43 36.83
C CYS A 73 -1.62 -10.79 35.51
N TRP A 74 -2.21 -9.60 35.59
CA TRP A 74 -2.52 -8.74 34.45
C TRP A 74 -1.66 -7.49 34.50
N SER A 75 -1.00 -7.17 33.39
CA SER A 75 -0.28 -5.91 33.22
C SER A 75 -0.97 -5.05 32.17
N ILE A 76 -1.30 -3.82 32.52
CA ILE A 76 -1.94 -2.84 31.63
C ILE A 76 -1.06 -1.59 31.55
N ASN A 77 -0.68 -1.22 30.33
CA ASN A 77 0.13 -0.05 30.05
C ASN A 77 -0.72 0.95 29.26
N TYR A 78 -1.22 1.99 29.93
CA TYR A 78 -1.98 3.05 29.28
C TYR A 78 -1.02 4.07 28.70
N THR A 79 -0.91 4.13 27.37
CA THR A 79 -0.01 5.04 26.66
C THR A 79 -0.68 6.38 26.32
N SER A 80 -2.01 6.45 26.50
CA SER A 80 -2.81 7.67 26.40
C SER A 80 -2.27 8.80 27.27
N CYS A 81 -2.34 10.01 26.71
CA CYS A 81 -1.81 11.24 27.30
C CYS A 81 -2.80 12.40 27.17
N THR A 82 -3.05 13.07 28.29
CA THR A 82 -3.87 14.29 28.40
C THR A 82 -3.05 15.46 28.96
N GLY A 83 -1.72 15.36 29.02
CA GLY A 83 -0.85 16.45 29.45
C GLY A 83 -0.87 17.60 28.44
N LEU A 84 -1.86 18.49 28.58
CA LEU A 84 -2.08 19.65 27.71
C LEU A 84 -1.18 20.85 28.05
N SER A 85 -0.15 20.69 28.90
CA SER A 85 0.55 21.81 29.57
C SER A 85 1.24 22.82 28.63
N HIS A 86 1.26 22.60 27.32
CA HIS A 86 1.73 23.56 26.32
C HIS A 86 0.86 23.63 25.05
N GLY A 87 -0.45 23.36 25.16
CA GLY A 87 -1.37 23.40 24.00
C GLY A 87 -1.28 22.17 23.07
N GLY A 88 -0.57 21.12 23.50
CA GLY A 88 -0.60 19.81 22.84
C GLY A 88 -1.97 19.15 22.99
N ASN A 89 -2.36 18.31 22.02
CA ASN A 89 -3.60 17.52 22.08
C ASN A 89 -3.28 16.02 22.20
N PRO A 90 -4.25 15.16 22.60
CA PRO A 90 -4.02 13.72 22.73
C PRO A 90 -3.44 13.08 21.47
N PHE A 91 -3.87 13.53 20.28
CA PHE A 91 -3.36 13.03 19.01
C PHE A 91 -1.86 13.30 18.81
N THR A 92 -1.39 14.50 19.12
CA THR A 92 0.05 14.83 19.03
C THR A 92 0.89 14.04 20.03
N SER A 93 0.38 13.80 21.24
CA SER A 93 1.07 12.96 22.21
C SER A 93 1.07 11.49 21.79
N ALA A 94 -0.05 10.99 21.27
CA ALA A 94 -0.17 9.64 20.75
C ALA A 94 0.83 9.37 19.63
N ARG A 95 1.05 10.32 18.70
CA ARG A 95 2.09 10.18 17.66
C ARG A 95 3.47 9.90 18.25
N VAL A 96 3.88 10.67 19.26
CA VAL A 96 5.19 10.49 19.92
C VAL A 96 5.28 9.14 20.62
N VAL A 97 4.25 8.76 21.39
CA VAL A 97 4.27 7.52 22.17
C VAL A 97 4.14 6.28 21.28
N ASN A 98 3.29 6.32 20.24
CA ASN A 98 3.12 5.23 19.28
C ASN A 98 4.38 5.02 18.44
N GLU A 99 5.02 6.09 17.97
CA GLU A 99 6.29 5.99 17.26
C GLU A 99 7.40 5.40 18.16
N HIS A 100 7.46 5.82 19.43
CA HIS A 100 8.39 5.25 20.41
C HIS A 100 8.13 3.76 20.68
N LEU A 101 6.87 3.38 20.86
CA LEU A 101 6.47 1.97 21.02
C LEU A 101 6.85 1.13 19.81
N TYR A 102 6.58 1.63 18.59
CA TYR A 102 6.91 0.93 17.35
C TYR A 102 8.42 0.65 17.24
N LYS A 103 9.25 1.63 17.63
CA LYS A 103 10.72 1.53 17.65
C LYS A 103 11.26 0.76 18.86
N SER A 104 10.42 0.39 19.81
CA SER A 104 10.84 -0.27 21.04
C SER A 104 11.30 -1.69 20.74
N PRO A 105 12.44 -2.15 21.30
CA PRO A 105 12.89 -3.53 21.12
C PRO A 105 11.93 -4.54 21.75
N TYR A 106 11.06 -4.11 22.68
CA TYR A 106 9.99 -4.95 23.21
C TYR A 106 8.90 -5.23 22.17
N ILE A 107 8.71 -4.38 21.16
CA ILE A 107 7.68 -4.55 20.11
C ILE A 107 8.31 -5.08 18.83
N ASN A 108 9.41 -4.45 18.38
CA ASN A 108 10.13 -4.83 17.17
C ASN A 108 11.60 -5.16 17.52
N PRO A 109 11.87 -6.37 18.05
CA PRO A 109 13.24 -6.80 18.34
C PRO A 109 14.03 -6.95 17.02
N SER A 110 15.22 -6.38 16.93
CA SER A 110 16.02 -6.24 15.70
C SER A 110 16.55 -7.54 15.08
N GLY A 111 16.09 -8.72 15.51
CA GLY A 111 16.47 -10.02 14.95
C GLY A 111 17.96 -10.39 15.03
N THR A 112 18.80 -9.52 15.58
CA THR A 112 20.23 -9.75 15.77
C THR A 112 20.47 -10.69 16.95
N GLU A 113 21.58 -11.43 16.92
CA GLU A 113 21.98 -12.44 17.93
C GLU A 113 22.02 -11.89 19.38
N ASP A 114 22.00 -10.56 19.55
CA ASP A 114 21.96 -9.86 20.84
C ASP A 114 20.54 -9.52 21.35
N THR A 115 19.48 -10.05 20.72
CA THR A 115 18.11 -9.84 21.20
C THR A 115 17.96 -10.43 22.61
N LYS A 116 17.92 -9.57 23.63
CA LYS A 116 17.74 -9.99 25.02
C LYS A 116 16.46 -10.82 25.14
N SER A 117 16.53 -11.98 25.80
CA SER A 117 15.40 -12.89 25.98
C SER A 117 14.15 -12.21 26.57
N ASP A 118 14.34 -11.19 27.41
CA ASP A 118 13.27 -10.38 27.97
C ASP A 118 12.42 -9.67 26.91
N TYR A 119 12.96 -9.34 25.74
CA TYR A 119 12.23 -8.68 24.65
C TYR A 119 11.26 -9.61 23.93
N LEU A 120 11.33 -10.92 24.16
CA LEU A 120 10.43 -11.92 23.59
C LEU A 120 9.29 -12.34 24.55
N LYS A 121 9.39 -11.98 25.83
CA LYS A 121 8.39 -12.35 26.87
C LYS A 121 7.13 -11.49 26.83
N HIS A 122 5.96 -12.00 27.21
CA HIS A 122 4.71 -11.23 27.22
C HIS A 122 4.84 -9.79 27.80
N ILE A 123 4.27 -8.81 27.10
CA ILE A 123 4.38 -7.36 27.40
C ILE A 123 3.15 -6.74 28.05
N GLY A 124 2.08 -7.51 28.29
CA GLY A 124 0.83 -6.99 28.83
C GLY A 124 -0.09 -6.41 27.76
N ILE A 125 -1.16 -5.79 28.24
CA ILE A 125 -2.15 -5.08 27.44
C ILE A 125 -1.64 -3.65 27.23
N ILE A 126 -1.52 -3.23 25.96
CA ILE A 126 -1.19 -1.86 25.60
C ILE A 126 -2.48 -1.14 25.22
N ALA A 127 -2.90 -0.19 26.04
CA ALA A 127 -4.08 0.65 25.79
C ALA A 127 -3.62 1.99 25.22
N SER A 128 -3.69 2.13 23.89
CA SER A 128 -3.17 3.31 23.17
C SER A 128 -4.22 4.09 22.39
N ASP A 129 -3.99 5.39 22.28
CA ASP A 129 -4.81 6.32 21.49
C ASP A 129 -4.37 6.31 20.01
N PHE A 130 -5.33 6.42 19.09
CA PHE A 130 -5.09 6.62 17.65
C PHE A 130 -4.06 5.64 17.03
N VAL A 131 -4.21 4.36 17.35
CA VAL A 131 -3.31 3.30 16.86
C VAL A 131 -3.43 3.17 15.34
N ASP A 132 -2.30 3.23 14.65
CA ASP A 132 -2.23 2.92 13.22
C ASP A 132 -2.17 1.40 12.98
N ALA A 133 -2.42 0.99 11.73
CA ALA A 133 -2.43 -0.42 11.37
C ALA A 133 -1.09 -1.11 11.66
N ALA A 134 0.02 -0.37 11.61
CA ALA A 134 1.34 -0.97 11.75
C ALA A 134 1.72 -1.24 13.20
N LEU A 135 1.48 -0.31 14.13
CA LEU A 135 1.69 -0.56 15.56
C LEU A 135 0.77 -1.68 16.06
N ALA A 136 -0.49 -1.70 15.61
CA ALA A 136 -1.41 -2.80 15.91
C ALA A 136 -0.88 -4.14 15.38
N ARG A 137 -0.41 -4.18 14.12
CA ARG A 137 0.18 -5.36 13.49
C ARG A 137 1.41 -5.84 14.26
N SER A 138 2.35 -4.96 14.62
CA SER A 138 3.57 -5.33 15.35
C SER A 138 3.27 -5.91 16.73
N ILE A 139 2.35 -5.30 17.50
CA ILE A 139 1.94 -5.82 18.81
C ILE A 139 1.27 -7.20 18.67
N TYR A 140 0.42 -7.35 17.65
CA TYR A 140 -0.26 -8.62 17.38
C TYR A 140 0.71 -9.72 16.98
N GLN A 141 1.54 -9.49 15.96
CA GLN A 141 2.51 -10.45 15.42
C GLN A 141 3.53 -10.92 16.45
N ARG A 142 3.89 -10.06 17.41
CA ARG A 142 4.80 -10.41 18.49
C ARG A 142 4.29 -11.56 19.37
N ASN A 143 3.00 -11.62 19.64
CA ASN A 143 2.40 -12.64 20.53
C ASN A 143 2.15 -13.98 19.82
N TYR A 144 2.55 -14.11 18.56
CA TYR A 144 2.56 -15.39 17.85
C TYR A 144 3.91 -16.10 18.12
N ASP A 145 3.89 -17.12 18.99
CA ASP A 145 5.03 -18.02 19.24
C ASP A 145 5.51 -18.70 17.96
N THR A 146 6.73 -19.21 17.87
CA THR A 146 7.29 -19.82 16.63
C THR A 146 6.45 -20.93 15.94
N GLU A 147 5.49 -21.59 16.62
CA GLU A 147 4.48 -22.50 16.02
C GLU A 147 3.27 -21.77 15.38
N HIS A 148 3.16 -20.48 15.65
CA HIS A 148 2.06 -19.57 15.39
C HIS A 148 2.54 -18.29 14.70
N LYS A 149 3.84 -17.95 14.77
CA LYS A 149 4.56 -17.49 13.62
C LYS A 149 4.13 -18.51 12.60
N GLN A 150 3.29 -18.08 11.68
CA GLN A 150 3.53 -18.49 10.35
C GLN A 150 5.01 -18.15 10.17
N THR A 151 5.90 -19.12 10.46
CA THR A 151 7.04 -19.39 9.62
C THR A 151 6.41 -19.17 8.29
N ALA A 152 6.67 -18.02 7.67
CA ALA A 152 5.91 -17.63 6.50
C ALA A 152 5.86 -18.88 5.60
N SER A 153 6.97 -19.63 5.56
CA SER A 153 7.12 -21.01 5.10
C SER A 153 5.93 -21.99 5.19
N TYR A 154 5.12 -22.08 6.26
CA TYR A 154 4.04 -23.10 6.36
C TYR A 154 2.70 -22.67 5.74
N TYR A 155 2.46 -21.36 5.56
CA TYR A 155 1.32 -20.84 4.78
C TYR A 155 1.74 -20.17 3.46
N LEU A 156 3.04 -19.98 3.22
CA LEU A 156 3.59 -19.40 2.01
C LEU A 156 3.35 -20.16 0.70
N PRO A 157 3.15 -21.50 0.65
CA PRO A 157 2.69 -22.11 -0.59
C PRO A 157 1.28 -21.61 -1.01
N TYR A 158 0.56 -20.85 -0.17
CA TYR A 158 -0.75 -20.28 -0.47
C TYR A 158 -0.75 -18.76 -0.75
N TYR A 159 0.40 -18.08 -0.84
CA TYR A 159 0.46 -16.64 -1.13
C TYR A 159 1.26 -16.25 -2.38
N LEU A 160 2.02 -17.17 -2.97
CA LEU A 160 2.49 -16.93 -4.33
C LEU A 160 1.29 -16.95 -5.27
N PRO A 161 1.07 -15.91 -6.07
CA PRO A 161 0.07 -15.99 -7.11
C PRO A 161 0.41 -17.15 -8.05
N THR A 162 -0.59 -17.91 -8.48
CA THR A 162 -0.42 -18.93 -9.52
C THR A 162 0.02 -18.27 -10.83
N ARG A 163 -0.40 -17.01 -11.04
CA ARG A 163 -0.04 -16.23 -12.21
C ARG A 163 -0.17 -14.73 -11.95
N MET A 164 0.74 -13.95 -12.50
CA MET A 164 0.69 -12.49 -12.50
C MET A 164 0.41 -11.98 -13.91
N ARG A 165 -0.18 -10.78 -14.01
CA ARG A 165 -0.37 -10.09 -15.29
C ARG A 165 -0.06 -8.61 -15.17
N MET A 166 0.71 -8.08 -16.12
CA MET A 166 1.13 -6.68 -16.18
C MET A 166 1.19 -6.16 -17.61
N THR A 167 1.29 -4.84 -17.78
CA THR A 167 1.64 -4.22 -19.05
C THR A 167 3.16 -4.05 -19.14
N TYR A 168 3.73 -4.25 -20.32
CA TYR A 168 5.15 -4.02 -20.57
C TYR A 168 5.62 -2.63 -20.09
N GLY A 169 6.63 -2.59 -19.21
CA GLY A 169 7.20 -1.36 -18.66
C GLY A 169 6.53 -0.85 -17.37
N ASP A 170 5.44 -1.47 -16.91
CA ASP A 170 4.89 -1.19 -15.58
C ASP A 170 5.71 -1.91 -14.49
N SER A 171 5.55 -1.46 -13.23
CA SER A 171 6.18 -2.12 -12.10
C SER A 171 5.53 -3.48 -11.81
N LEU A 172 6.31 -4.45 -11.34
CA LEU A 172 5.76 -5.71 -10.84
C LEU A 172 4.86 -5.51 -9.61
N SER A 173 5.07 -4.43 -8.87
CA SER A 173 4.20 -4.03 -7.75
C SER A 173 2.77 -3.69 -8.19
N ASP A 174 2.60 -3.24 -9.44
CA ASP A 174 1.29 -2.88 -10.02
C ASP A 174 0.64 -4.06 -10.77
N ALA A 175 1.31 -5.22 -10.79
CA ALA A 175 0.79 -6.39 -11.48
C ALA A 175 -0.48 -6.90 -10.81
N SER A 176 -1.43 -7.32 -11.64
CA SER A 176 -2.63 -8.01 -11.18
C SER A 176 -2.33 -9.48 -10.89
N PHE A 177 -2.99 -10.04 -9.89
CA PHE A 177 -2.83 -11.42 -9.47
C PHE A 177 -4.08 -12.23 -9.81
N GLN A 178 -3.91 -13.40 -10.43
CA GLN A 178 -5.05 -14.31 -10.69
C GLN A 178 -5.63 -14.88 -9.38
N ASP A 179 -4.77 -15.02 -8.38
CA ASP A 179 -4.99 -15.55 -7.04
C ASP A 179 -3.84 -15.11 -6.13
N GLY A 180 -3.96 -15.28 -4.82
CA GLY A 180 -3.04 -14.67 -3.86
C GLY A 180 -3.42 -13.23 -3.52
N LYS A 181 -2.96 -12.77 -2.36
CA LYS A 181 -3.18 -11.39 -1.86
C LYS A 181 -1.87 -10.89 -1.28
N THR A 182 -1.55 -9.63 -1.54
CA THR A 182 -0.55 -8.91 -0.74
C THR A 182 -1.13 -8.70 0.66
N VAL A 183 -0.28 -8.82 1.68
CA VAL A 183 -0.67 -8.59 3.07
C VAL A 183 -0.02 -7.28 3.51
N GLY A 184 -0.83 -6.25 3.76
CA GLY A 184 -0.32 -4.91 4.09
C GLY A 184 0.14 -4.14 2.86
N GLU A 185 1.18 -3.32 3.02
CA GLU A 185 1.77 -2.49 1.94
C GLU A 185 2.95 -3.18 1.20
N GLY A 186 3.17 -4.48 1.45
CA GLY A 186 4.21 -5.22 0.76
C GLY A 186 3.90 -5.50 -0.71
N HIS A 187 4.94 -5.80 -1.48
CA HIS A 187 4.86 -6.03 -2.92
C HIS A 187 5.81 -7.14 -3.38
N PHE A 188 5.58 -7.64 -4.59
CA PHE A 188 6.48 -8.60 -5.23
C PHE A 188 7.47 -7.89 -6.16
N ARG A 189 8.69 -8.38 -6.19
CA ARG A 189 9.72 -7.98 -7.17
C ARG A 189 10.41 -9.21 -7.75
N LEU A 190 11.15 -9.02 -8.85
CA LEU A 190 12.01 -10.07 -9.38
C LEU A 190 13.17 -10.33 -8.41
N ALA A 191 13.45 -11.61 -8.17
CA ALA A 191 14.62 -12.01 -7.39
C ALA A 191 15.93 -11.67 -8.14
N ASP A 192 15.89 -11.71 -9.48
CA ASP A 192 16.97 -11.25 -10.35
C ASP A 192 16.42 -10.16 -11.28
N SER A 193 16.79 -8.91 -10.96
CA SER A 193 16.37 -7.71 -11.68
C SER A 193 17.01 -7.56 -13.07
N SER A 194 17.95 -8.43 -13.45
CA SER A 194 18.51 -8.44 -14.80
C SER A 194 17.59 -9.11 -15.83
N ASN A 195 16.57 -9.84 -15.38
CA ASN A 195 15.60 -10.47 -16.27
C ASN A 195 14.72 -9.42 -16.96
N ALA A 196 14.70 -9.45 -18.28
CA ALA A 196 13.85 -8.57 -19.08
C ALA A 196 12.40 -9.06 -19.06
N LEU A 197 11.50 -8.25 -18.49
CA LEU A 197 10.06 -8.44 -18.59
C LEU A 197 9.56 -7.80 -19.88
N ASN A 198 9.54 -8.57 -20.96
CA ASN A 198 9.11 -8.13 -22.28
C ASN A 198 7.94 -8.99 -22.80
N ALA A 199 7.23 -8.52 -23.83
CA ALA A 199 6.03 -9.23 -24.31
C ALA A 199 6.34 -10.64 -24.84
N THR A 200 7.54 -10.87 -25.37
CA THR A 200 7.96 -12.22 -25.81
C THR A 200 8.19 -13.19 -24.67
N ALA A 201 8.47 -12.69 -23.46
CA ALA A 201 8.62 -13.50 -22.27
C ALA A 201 7.29 -13.70 -21.52
N SER A 202 6.17 -13.21 -22.07
CA SER A 202 4.83 -13.42 -21.53
C SER A 202 4.52 -14.92 -21.39
N GLY A 203 4.01 -15.30 -20.22
CA GLY A 203 3.71 -16.68 -19.84
C GLY A 203 4.90 -17.49 -19.32
N HIS A 204 6.14 -16.96 -19.40
CA HIS A 204 7.30 -17.59 -18.77
C HIS A 204 7.25 -17.44 -17.25
N ALA A 205 7.80 -18.43 -16.54
CA ALA A 205 7.90 -18.41 -15.09
C ALA A 205 9.17 -17.67 -14.65
N PHE A 206 9.01 -16.69 -13.76
CA PHE A 206 10.08 -15.86 -13.23
C PHE A 206 10.23 -16.07 -11.73
N ALA A 207 11.49 -16.08 -11.26
CA ALA A 207 11.77 -16.06 -9.84
C ALA A 207 11.39 -14.70 -9.25
N ILE A 208 10.40 -14.70 -8.36
CA ILE A 208 9.92 -13.52 -7.63
C ILE A 208 10.17 -13.69 -6.14
N GLU A 209 10.27 -12.57 -5.43
CA GLU A 209 10.32 -12.51 -3.97
C GLU A 209 9.36 -11.46 -3.42
N TYR A 210 8.84 -11.69 -2.22
CA TYR A 210 7.97 -10.74 -1.51
C TYR A 210 8.76 -9.88 -0.54
N VAL A 211 8.54 -8.58 -0.66
CA VAL A 211 9.09 -7.53 0.18
C VAL A 211 7.98 -7.00 1.07
N ASP A 212 8.13 -7.14 2.39
CA ASP A 212 7.24 -6.49 3.35
C ASP A 212 7.73 -5.06 3.55
N VAL A 213 6.78 -4.12 3.53
CA VAL A 213 7.03 -2.70 3.77
C VAL A 213 6.47 -2.37 5.15
N ASP A 214 7.33 -1.91 6.03
CA ASP A 214 6.96 -1.55 7.38
C ASP A 214 6.27 -0.17 7.44
N ALA A 215 5.75 0.22 8.60
CA ALA A 215 5.04 1.51 8.78
C ALA A 215 5.83 2.75 8.36
N LEU A 216 7.15 2.63 8.38
CA LEU A 216 8.10 3.71 8.13
C LEU A 216 8.61 3.67 6.68
N GLY A 217 8.13 2.72 5.87
CA GLY A 217 8.55 2.50 4.50
C GLY A 217 9.83 1.65 4.37
N ASN A 218 10.29 1.00 5.44
CA ASN A 218 11.45 0.12 5.36
C ASN A 218 11.06 -1.20 4.71
N GLU A 219 11.85 -1.61 3.72
CA GLU A 219 11.66 -2.87 2.99
C GLU A 219 12.43 -4.02 3.64
N THR A 220 11.76 -5.15 3.86
CA THR A 220 12.39 -6.39 4.33
C THR A 220 11.95 -7.56 3.46
N VAL A 221 12.92 -8.30 2.90
CA VAL A 221 12.64 -9.53 2.15
C VAL A 221 12.21 -10.62 3.13
N THR A 222 11.00 -11.15 2.94
CA THR A 222 10.35 -12.07 3.90
C THR A 222 10.77 -13.53 3.75
N GLY A 223 11.61 -13.85 2.76
CA GLY A 223 11.96 -15.22 2.38
C GLY A 223 10.90 -15.93 1.54
N LEU A 224 9.76 -15.30 1.27
CA LEU A 224 8.81 -15.79 0.27
C LEU A 224 9.38 -15.60 -1.12
N GLN A 225 9.79 -16.70 -1.72
CA GLN A 225 10.34 -16.74 -3.07
C GLN A 225 9.72 -17.91 -3.84
N GLY A 226 9.52 -17.73 -5.15
CA GLY A 226 9.08 -18.82 -6.02
C GLY A 226 9.09 -18.43 -7.48
N SER A 227 8.83 -19.42 -8.35
CA SER A 227 8.75 -19.21 -9.79
C SER A 227 7.30 -19.07 -10.21
N VAL A 228 6.91 -17.91 -10.74
CA VAL A 228 5.53 -17.60 -11.10
C VAL A 228 5.46 -17.19 -12.58
N PRO A 229 4.54 -17.78 -13.37
CA PRO A 229 4.22 -17.31 -14.72
C PRO A 229 3.74 -15.85 -14.71
N ILE A 230 4.35 -15.01 -15.55
CA ILE A 230 3.94 -13.60 -15.70
C ILE A 230 3.46 -13.39 -17.13
N ASP A 231 2.17 -13.07 -17.28
CA ASP A 231 1.58 -12.64 -18.55
C ASP A 231 1.88 -11.14 -18.74
N ILE A 232 2.58 -10.78 -19.81
CA ILE A 232 3.01 -9.41 -20.11
C ILE A 232 2.28 -8.94 -21.36
N ASP A 233 1.34 -8.01 -21.19
CA ASP A 233 0.61 -7.41 -22.29
C ASP A 233 1.47 -6.34 -22.98
N PRO A 234 1.46 -6.28 -24.33
CA PRO A 234 2.11 -5.19 -25.05
C PRO A 234 1.55 -3.83 -24.64
N ARG A 235 2.42 -2.82 -24.54
CA ARG A 235 2.00 -1.46 -24.22
C ARG A 235 1.36 -0.78 -25.43
N ALA A 236 0.21 -0.13 -25.21
CA ALA A 236 -0.45 0.64 -26.25
C ALA A 236 0.32 1.92 -26.59
N LEU A 237 0.50 2.20 -27.88
CA LEU A 237 1.10 3.44 -28.39
C LEU A 237 0.08 4.26 -29.18
N THR A 238 0.15 5.57 -29.00
CA THR A 238 -0.65 6.53 -29.78
C THR A 238 0.28 7.39 -30.64
N PRO A 239 0.18 7.32 -31.97
CA PRO A 239 0.99 8.12 -32.87
C PRO A 239 0.53 9.59 -32.92
N HIS A 240 1.49 10.51 -32.98
CA HIS A 240 1.29 11.95 -33.18
C HIS A 240 2.21 12.44 -34.30
N PHE A 241 1.64 13.12 -35.29
CA PHE A 241 2.36 13.56 -36.48
C PHE A 241 2.85 14.99 -36.35
N GLU A 242 4.09 15.23 -36.76
CA GLU A 242 4.71 16.54 -36.88
C GLU A 242 5.14 16.79 -38.34
N GLY A 243 5.26 18.06 -38.74
CA GLY A 243 5.73 18.45 -40.07
C GLY A 243 4.68 18.34 -41.18
N LEU A 244 3.40 18.31 -40.84
CA LEU A 244 2.29 18.28 -41.82
C LEU A 244 2.04 19.61 -42.55
N GLU A 245 2.69 20.70 -42.11
CA GLU A 245 2.48 22.05 -42.64
C GLU A 245 3.52 22.46 -43.70
N GLY A 246 3.13 23.36 -44.61
CA GLY A 246 4.06 24.01 -45.54
C GLY A 246 4.70 23.07 -46.58
N LEU A 247 4.06 21.93 -46.86
CA LEU A 247 4.52 20.92 -47.81
C LEU A 247 4.31 21.37 -49.26
N LYS A 248 5.31 21.16 -50.11
CA LYS A 248 5.30 21.59 -51.52
C LYS A 248 5.48 20.40 -52.46
N ALA A 249 4.81 20.47 -53.61
CA ALA A 249 4.93 19.46 -54.65
C ALA A 249 6.38 19.32 -55.13
N GLY A 250 6.82 18.08 -55.34
CA GLY A 250 8.19 17.76 -55.76
C GLY A 250 9.28 17.85 -54.69
N GLU A 251 8.97 18.34 -53.47
CA GLU A 251 9.86 18.19 -52.31
C GLU A 251 9.73 16.80 -51.68
N ASP A 252 10.75 16.38 -50.94
CA ASP A 252 10.71 15.14 -50.16
C ASP A 252 9.80 15.32 -48.92
N VAL A 253 8.50 15.09 -49.12
CA VAL A 253 7.48 15.11 -48.07
C VAL A 253 7.79 14.06 -46.99
N ARG A 254 8.32 12.90 -47.37
CA ARG A 254 8.56 11.79 -46.46
C ARG A 254 9.65 12.11 -45.43
N ALA A 255 10.65 12.91 -45.82
CA ALA A 255 11.70 13.38 -44.92
C ALA A 255 11.25 14.48 -43.94
N LYS A 256 10.11 15.13 -44.19
CA LYS A 256 9.59 16.22 -43.34
C LYS A 256 8.60 15.77 -42.28
N ILE A 257 7.88 14.68 -42.55
CA ILE A 257 6.86 14.16 -41.65
C ILE A 257 7.50 13.16 -40.69
N ALA A 258 7.34 13.41 -39.41
CA ALA A 258 7.73 12.50 -38.34
C ALA A 258 6.50 12.06 -37.56
N ALA A 259 6.56 10.86 -36.98
CA ALA A 259 5.59 10.40 -36.00
C ALA A 259 6.29 10.17 -34.66
N SER A 260 5.85 10.93 -33.65
CA SER A 260 6.13 10.63 -32.26
C SER A 260 5.16 9.56 -31.77
N LEU A 261 5.60 8.69 -30.88
CA LEU A 261 4.80 7.61 -30.31
C LEU A 261 4.61 7.87 -28.82
N GLU A 262 3.44 8.38 -28.45
CA GLU A 262 3.07 8.57 -27.05
C GLU A 262 2.90 7.21 -26.37
N GLY A 263 3.45 7.10 -25.15
CA GLY A 263 3.50 5.85 -24.39
C GLY A 263 4.74 4.99 -24.65
N LYS A 264 5.62 5.37 -25.60
CA LYS A 264 6.89 4.69 -25.81
C LYS A 264 7.84 4.95 -24.65
N LEU A 265 8.49 3.90 -24.14
CA LEU A 265 9.55 4.06 -23.13
C LEU A 265 10.77 4.75 -23.76
N GLU A 266 11.42 5.64 -23.01
CA GLU A 266 12.48 6.53 -23.51
C GLU A 266 13.68 5.77 -24.07
N THR A 267 14.07 4.68 -23.41
CA THR A 267 15.23 3.85 -23.77
C THR A 267 14.96 2.86 -24.91
N ASP A 268 13.71 2.72 -25.34
CA ASP A 268 13.32 1.71 -26.31
C ASP A 268 13.59 2.17 -27.75
N ALA A 269 14.32 1.32 -28.47
CA ALA A 269 14.47 1.41 -29.92
C ALA A 269 13.17 0.95 -30.60
N CYS A 270 12.21 1.87 -30.70
CA CYS A 270 10.95 1.68 -31.41
C CYS A 270 10.58 2.96 -32.19
N THR A 271 10.31 2.81 -33.49
CA THR A 271 9.89 3.90 -34.38
C THR A 271 8.67 3.50 -35.21
N ALA A 272 7.92 4.49 -35.69
CA ALA A 272 6.76 4.25 -36.53
C ALA A 272 7.19 4.00 -37.99
N GLN A 273 6.60 2.97 -38.61
CA GLN A 273 6.66 2.80 -40.06
C GLN A 273 5.50 3.57 -40.69
N LEU A 274 5.83 4.63 -41.44
CA LEU A 274 4.83 5.50 -42.06
C LEU A 274 4.38 4.97 -43.41
N GLU A 275 3.08 5.06 -43.67
CA GLU A 275 2.47 4.83 -44.97
C GLU A 275 1.72 6.10 -45.42
N PHE A 276 1.93 6.47 -46.68
CA PHE A 276 1.28 7.63 -47.30
C PHE A 276 0.19 7.14 -48.25
N VAL A 277 -0.94 7.83 -48.27
CA VAL A 277 -2.15 7.39 -48.97
C VAL A 277 -2.76 8.58 -49.72
N HIS A 278 -3.24 8.35 -50.94
CA HIS A 278 -4.00 9.34 -51.71
C HIS A 278 -5.33 9.69 -51.01
N ASP A 279 -5.76 10.94 -51.07
CA ASP A 279 -7.12 11.29 -50.65
C ASP A 279 -8.16 10.70 -51.62
N ALA A 280 -9.25 10.20 -51.06
CA ALA A 280 -10.42 9.72 -51.78
C ALA A 280 -11.68 10.37 -51.20
N ASN A 281 -11.94 11.63 -51.61
CA ASN A 281 -13.10 12.42 -51.20
C ASN A 281 -13.15 12.69 -49.67
N GLY A 282 -12.01 13.07 -49.08
CA GLY A 282 -11.92 13.37 -47.65
C GLY A 282 -11.74 12.14 -46.76
N ALA A 283 -11.27 11.03 -47.32
CA ALA A 283 -10.91 9.81 -46.60
C ALA A 283 -9.64 9.17 -47.20
N PRO A 284 -8.90 8.34 -46.44
CA PRO A 284 -7.76 7.60 -46.97
C PRO A 284 -8.17 6.66 -48.11
N GLY A 285 -7.56 6.82 -49.28
CA GLY A 285 -7.75 6.01 -50.47
C GLY A 285 -6.69 4.92 -50.66
N THR A 286 -5.97 4.98 -51.78
CA THR A 286 -4.94 3.98 -52.14
C THR A 286 -3.56 4.39 -51.63
N ALA A 287 -2.82 3.43 -51.07
CA ALA A 287 -1.44 3.65 -50.62
C ALA A 287 -0.54 4.09 -51.79
N MET A 288 0.32 5.06 -51.54
CA MET A 288 1.29 5.56 -52.51
C MET A 288 2.46 4.60 -52.63
N ALA A 289 2.96 4.42 -53.85
CA ALA A 289 4.13 3.58 -54.09
C ALA A 289 5.42 4.25 -53.59
N GLU A 290 6.40 3.44 -53.19
CA GLU A 290 7.74 3.93 -52.88
C GLU A 290 8.34 4.64 -54.12
N GLY A 291 8.91 5.83 -53.91
CA GLY A 291 9.41 6.68 -55.00
C GLY A 291 8.36 7.49 -55.79
N GLU A 292 7.06 7.27 -55.58
CA GLU A 292 6.01 8.11 -56.16
C GLU A 292 6.13 9.57 -55.69
N THR A 293 6.06 10.53 -56.62
CA THR A 293 6.21 11.96 -56.32
C THR A 293 4.88 12.57 -55.90
N PHE A 294 4.88 13.38 -54.84
CA PHE A 294 3.72 14.14 -54.41
C PHE A 294 3.42 15.30 -55.38
N ALA A 295 2.24 15.24 -56.02
CA ALA A 295 1.65 16.36 -56.75
C ALA A 295 0.86 17.27 -55.80
N ALA A 296 0.45 18.44 -56.27
CA ALA A 296 -0.43 19.32 -55.48
C ALA A 296 -1.78 18.63 -55.21
N GLY A 297 -2.22 18.60 -53.95
CA GLY A 297 -3.43 17.89 -53.53
C GLY A 297 -3.45 17.56 -52.04
N THR A 298 -4.52 16.89 -51.60
CA THR A 298 -4.66 16.37 -50.23
C THR A 298 -4.26 14.90 -50.19
N TYR A 299 -3.55 14.52 -49.13
CA TYR A 299 -3.06 13.17 -48.89
C TYR A 299 -3.25 12.82 -47.41
N TRP A 300 -3.06 11.55 -47.08
CA TRP A 300 -3.11 11.03 -45.73
C TRP A 300 -1.78 10.37 -45.38
N VAL A 301 -1.39 10.47 -44.11
CA VAL A 301 -0.31 9.68 -43.52
C VAL A 301 -0.87 8.87 -42.36
N ARG A 302 -0.42 7.63 -42.21
CA ARG A 302 -0.75 6.76 -41.08
C ARG A 302 0.44 5.89 -40.70
N VAL A 303 0.39 5.30 -39.51
CA VAL A 303 1.34 4.28 -39.09
C VAL A 303 0.86 2.91 -39.55
N ASN A 304 1.67 2.20 -40.34
CA ASN A 304 1.38 0.86 -40.85
C ASN A 304 2.22 -0.25 -40.17
N GLY A 305 2.98 0.11 -39.14
CA GLY A 305 3.81 -0.82 -38.40
C GLY A 305 4.73 -0.11 -37.42
N LEU A 306 5.40 -0.91 -36.60
CA LEU A 306 6.45 -0.46 -35.70
C LEU A 306 7.75 -1.15 -36.11
N LEU A 307 8.85 -0.40 -36.05
CA LEU A 307 10.20 -0.88 -36.39
C LEU A 307 11.11 -0.76 -35.18
N GLY A 308 12.11 -1.65 -35.11
CA GLY A 308 13.12 -1.70 -34.05
C GLY A 308 12.92 -2.88 -33.10
N ASP A 309 13.95 -3.16 -32.31
CA ASP A 309 14.02 -4.36 -31.47
C ASP A 309 12.92 -4.41 -30.41
N ALA A 310 12.47 -3.24 -29.93
CA ALA A 310 11.43 -3.16 -28.91
C ALA A 310 10.00 -3.20 -29.50
N ALA A 311 9.83 -3.15 -30.83
CA ALA A 311 8.52 -3.03 -31.48
C ALA A 311 7.52 -4.13 -31.05
N GLN A 312 8.02 -5.34 -30.83
CA GLN A 312 7.23 -6.50 -30.36
C GLN A 312 6.60 -6.31 -28.97
N ASN A 313 7.09 -5.36 -28.18
CA ASN A 313 6.57 -5.08 -26.84
C ASN A 313 5.43 -4.05 -26.83
N TYR A 314 5.02 -3.59 -28.01
CA TYR A 314 4.03 -2.55 -28.16
C TYR A 314 2.89 -2.98 -29.08
N THR A 315 1.78 -2.27 -29.00
CA THR A 315 0.65 -2.38 -29.93
C THR A 315 0.16 -0.98 -30.25
N LEU A 316 -0.19 -0.73 -31.50
CA LEU A 316 -0.79 0.55 -31.88
C LEU A 316 -2.24 0.61 -31.41
N ALA A 317 -2.59 1.63 -30.64
CA ALA A 317 -3.98 1.88 -30.24
C ALA A 317 -4.85 2.31 -31.44
N SER A 318 -4.23 2.98 -32.41
CA SER A 318 -4.80 3.32 -33.71
C SER A 318 -3.68 3.55 -34.74
N ASP A 319 -4.02 3.61 -36.03
CA ASP A 319 -3.07 3.97 -37.10
C ASP A 319 -2.77 5.48 -37.15
N GLY A 320 -3.50 6.29 -36.39
CA GLY A 320 -3.28 7.74 -36.26
C GLY A 320 -3.59 8.56 -37.50
N ALA A 321 -4.30 8.03 -38.49
CA ALA A 321 -4.41 8.63 -39.81
C ALA A 321 -4.69 10.16 -39.78
N ALA A 322 -3.80 10.92 -40.42
CA ALA A 322 -3.87 12.38 -40.47
C ALA A 322 -3.80 12.88 -41.92
N SER A 323 -4.69 13.80 -42.28
CA SER A 323 -4.68 14.44 -43.61
C SER A 323 -3.73 15.64 -43.66
N PHE A 324 -3.07 15.85 -44.79
CA PHE A 324 -2.26 17.03 -45.06
C PHE A 324 -2.42 17.49 -46.51
N THR A 325 -2.01 18.73 -46.79
CA THR A 325 -2.14 19.34 -48.13
C THR A 325 -0.77 19.69 -48.68
N VAL A 326 -0.51 19.26 -49.91
CA VAL A 326 0.69 19.61 -50.68
C VAL A 326 0.32 20.74 -51.64
N ALA A 327 0.98 21.89 -51.51
CA ALA A 327 0.75 23.02 -52.39
C ALA A 327 1.53 22.86 -53.71
N ALA A 328 0.99 23.41 -54.80
CA ALA A 328 1.76 23.54 -56.05
C ALA A 328 3.03 24.36 -55.79
N SER A 329 4.14 23.99 -56.44
CA SER A 329 5.40 24.72 -56.34
C SER A 329 5.25 26.11 -56.98
N GLY A 330 4.81 27.10 -56.21
CA GLY A 330 4.72 28.48 -56.67
C GLY A 330 6.11 29.06 -56.88
N SER A 331 6.38 29.57 -58.09
CA SER A 331 7.41 30.59 -58.29
C SER A 331 7.22 31.71 -57.26
N ALA A 332 8.33 32.22 -56.72
CA ALA A 332 8.34 33.30 -55.74
C ALA A 332 7.38 34.44 -56.13
N GLY A 333 6.47 34.79 -55.22
CA GLY A 333 5.70 36.03 -55.28
C GLY A 333 4.18 35.85 -55.14
N GLY A 334 3.68 36.01 -53.92
CA GLY A 334 2.24 36.12 -53.67
C GLY A 334 1.93 36.24 -52.19
N THR A 335 1.76 37.46 -51.72
CA THR A 335 1.31 37.85 -50.37
C THR A 335 0.06 37.09 -49.93
N GLY A 336 0.05 36.71 -48.65
CA GLY A 336 -0.90 35.82 -48.02
C GLY A 336 -2.37 36.18 -48.18
N SER A 337 -3.18 35.13 -48.18
CA SER A 337 -4.61 35.18 -47.88
C SER A 337 -4.91 33.99 -46.96
N ASP A 338 -4.92 34.28 -45.67
CA ASP A 338 -5.44 33.42 -44.62
C ASP A 338 -6.86 32.95 -44.97
N THR A 339 -7.07 31.65 -45.07
CA THR A 339 -8.40 31.03 -44.93
C THR A 339 -8.26 29.67 -44.26
N GLY A 340 -7.81 29.67 -43.00
CA GLY A 340 -8.00 28.55 -42.08
C GLY A 340 -9.37 28.66 -41.41
N SER A 341 -10.36 27.93 -41.90
CA SER A 341 -11.60 27.69 -41.18
C SER A 341 -11.54 26.31 -40.54
N ASN A 342 -11.36 26.27 -39.22
CA ASN A 342 -12.04 25.33 -38.32
C ASN A 342 -11.79 25.74 -36.87
N ALA A 343 -12.76 26.45 -36.29
CA ALA A 343 -12.89 26.66 -34.86
C ALA A 343 -14.30 26.21 -34.46
N GLY A 344 -14.40 24.98 -33.96
CA GLY A 344 -15.58 24.48 -33.25
C GLY A 344 -15.24 24.34 -31.77
N GLY A 345 -15.86 25.15 -30.93
CA GLY A 345 -15.68 25.05 -29.47
C GLY A 345 -16.22 26.28 -28.76
N ALA A 346 -17.48 26.20 -28.34
CA ALA A 346 -18.27 27.29 -27.77
C ALA A 346 -17.68 27.87 -26.47
N ASP A 347 -17.64 29.19 -26.38
CA ASP A 347 -17.48 29.90 -25.12
C ASP A 347 -18.74 30.75 -24.86
N LYS A 348 -19.51 30.34 -23.85
CA LYS A 348 -20.58 31.16 -23.26
C LYS A 348 -20.09 31.63 -21.91
N ASN A 349 -19.87 32.94 -21.75
CA ASN A 349 -20.10 33.54 -20.44
C ASN A 349 -20.53 35.01 -20.51
N GLY A 350 -21.81 35.23 -20.22
CA GLY A 350 -22.17 35.59 -18.84
C GLY A 350 -21.55 36.86 -18.27
N LYS A 351 -22.16 37.99 -18.62
CA LYS A 351 -21.99 39.32 -18.04
C LYS A 351 -22.32 39.34 -16.53
N SER A 352 -21.38 39.72 -15.66
CA SER A 352 -21.71 40.39 -14.39
C SER A 352 -20.54 41.15 -13.77
N ASN A 353 -20.92 42.20 -13.05
CA ASN A 353 -20.17 43.35 -12.58
C ASN A 353 -20.22 43.35 -11.05
N LYS A 354 -19.10 43.56 -10.31
CA LYS A 354 -19.07 44.45 -9.11
C LYS A 354 -17.72 44.52 -8.38
N ARG A 355 -17.61 45.67 -7.72
CA ARG A 355 -16.57 46.23 -6.85
C ARG A 355 -16.57 45.62 -5.43
N GLY A 356 -15.41 45.66 -4.77
CA GLY A 356 -15.20 46.22 -3.42
C GLY A 356 -15.56 45.41 -2.15
N GLN A 357 -14.55 45.28 -1.28
CA GLN A 357 -14.55 45.07 0.19
C GLN A 357 -15.07 43.76 0.82
N GLY A 358 -14.29 43.24 1.79
CA GLY A 358 -14.81 42.44 2.91
C GLY A 358 -13.84 41.38 3.46
N LYS A 359 -13.30 41.59 4.67
CA LYS A 359 -12.64 40.56 5.50
C LYS A 359 -13.71 39.58 6.03
N SER A 360 -13.43 38.26 6.08
CA SER A 360 -13.74 37.37 7.22
C SER A 360 -13.32 35.90 7.01
N SER A 361 -12.56 35.38 7.99
CA SER A 361 -12.60 34.05 8.64
C SER A 361 -13.04 32.76 7.91
N GLY A 362 -12.31 31.67 8.22
CA GLY A 362 -12.85 30.32 8.30
C GLY A 362 -12.05 29.29 7.50
N GLY A 363 -11.23 28.49 8.17
CA GLY A 363 -10.40 27.48 7.52
C GLY A 363 -11.15 26.24 7.04
N LYS A 364 -10.47 25.39 6.27
CA LYS A 364 -10.48 23.93 6.43
C LYS A 364 -9.39 23.30 5.56
N LEU A 365 -8.66 22.40 6.20
CA LEU A 365 -7.72 21.46 5.62
C LEU A 365 -8.46 20.31 4.93
N ALA A 366 -7.78 19.78 3.91
CA ALA A 366 -7.88 18.46 3.27
C ALA A 366 -9.14 18.11 2.44
N ASN A 367 -8.88 17.65 1.22
CA ASN A 367 -9.70 16.63 0.56
C ASN A 367 -8.76 15.59 -0.08
N THR A 368 -8.44 14.54 0.66
CA THR A 368 -8.03 13.24 0.14
C THR A 368 -9.27 12.35 0.23
N GLY A 369 -10.09 12.35 -0.82
CA GLY A 369 -11.04 11.27 -1.09
C GLY A 369 -10.41 10.31 -2.11
N ASP A 370 -10.87 9.08 -2.27
CA ASP A 370 -11.92 8.32 -1.59
C ASP A 370 -11.76 6.87 -2.06
N GLY A 371 -12.37 5.95 -1.31
CA GLY A 371 -13.09 4.85 -1.95
C GLY A 371 -12.79 3.43 -1.47
N SER A 372 -13.53 2.99 -0.46
CA SER A 372 -14.43 1.83 -0.63
C SER A 372 -15.36 1.73 0.58
N GLY A 373 -16.65 1.88 0.30
CA GLY A 373 -17.68 1.95 1.32
C GLY A 373 -18.03 0.58 1.89
N VAL A 374 -18.30 0.56 3.20
CA VAL A 374 -19.32 -0.30 3.78
C VAL A 374 -20.18 0.60 4.66
N ALA A 375 -21.43 0.79 4.22
CA ALA A 375 -22.46 1.41 5.02
C ALA A 375 -22.81 0.48 6.19
N ALA A 376 -22.65 0.97 7.41
CA ALA A 376 -23.37 0.47 8.56
C ALA A 376 -23.64 1.65 9.48
N GLY A 377 -24.86 2.20 9.36
CA GLY A 377 -25.38 3.09 10.38
C GLY A 377 -25.46 2.32 11.69
N LEU A 378 -25.00 2.92 12.77
CA LEU A 378 -25.34 2.44 14.10
C LEU A 378 -25.75 3.61 14.97
N ALA A 379 -27.07 3.71 15.14
CA ALA A 379 -27.67 4.41 16.24
C ALA A 379 -27.44 3.62 17.53
N ALA A 380 -27.17 4.40 18.58
CA ALA A 380 -27.66 4.23 19.94
C ALA A 380 -26.98 3.26 20.92
N ALA A 381 -26.98 3.80 22.14
CA ALA A 381 -27.30 3.16 23.41
C ALA A 381 -26.10 2.72 24.26
N ALA A 382 -25.84 3.55 25.28
CA ALA A 382 -25.33 3.08 26.54
C ALA A 382 -26.21 1.94 27.05
N VAL A 383 -25.64 0.75 27.22
CA VAL A 383 -26.25 -0.32 28.01
C VAL A 383 -25.17 -0.83 28.96
N ALA A 384 -25.37 -0.53 30.23
CA ALA A 384 -24.74 -1.25 31.32
C ALA A 384 -25.44 -2.61 31.41
N THR A 385 -24.71 -3.70 31.13
CA THR A 385 -25.15 -5.06 31.46
C THR A 385 -23.95 -5.87 31.92
N THR A 386 -23.98 -6.21 33.20
CA THR A 386 -23.24 -7.32 33.81
C THR A 386 -23.67 -8.63 33.17
N VAL A 387 -22.73 -9.41 32.62
CA VAL A 387 -22.92 -10.85 32.37
C VAL A 387 -21.60 -11.57 32.61
N ALA A 388 -21.65 -12.51 33.55
CA ALA A 388 -20.68 -13.58 33.77
C ALA A 388 -20.78 -14.62 32.64
N GLY A 389 -19.65 -15.24 32.25
CA GLY A 389 -19.68 -16.45 31.42
C GLY A 389 -18.49 -16.63 30.49
N ALA A 390 -17.55 -17.46 30.95
CA ALA A 390 -16.71 -18.41 30.20
C ALA A 390 -16.07 -17.96 28.87
N ALA A 391 -14.81 -17.50 28.94
CA ALA A 391 -13.86 -17.68 27.87
C ALA A 391 -12.89 -18.81 28.27
N MET A 392 -13.09 -19.98 27.67
CA MET A 392 -12.20 -21.14 27.81
C MET A 392 -11.07 -20.98 26.79
N LEU A 393 -9.86 -20.60 27.21
CA LEU A 393 -8.67 -20.62 26.34
C LEU A 393 -7.39 -20.95 27.12
N ALA A 394 -6.74 -22.02 26.64
CA ALA A 394 -5.38 -22.52 26.85
C ALA A 394 -4.76 -22.34 28.25
N SER A 395 -4.84 -23.40 29.05
CA SER A 395 -3.93 -23.64 30.16
C SER A 395 -2.51 -23.85 29.60
N ASP A 396 -1.55 -23.04 30.05
CA ASP A 396 -0.13 -23.33 29.92
C ASP A 396 0.15 -24.69 30.57
N ARG A 397 0.45 -25.73 29.77
CA ARG A 397 0.96 -26.99 30.27
C ARG A 397 2.47 -26.89 30.36
N GLU A 398 2.98 -26.60 31.56
CA GLU A 398 4.42 -26.65 31.84
C GLU A 398 4.95 -28.07 31.59
N ASN A 399 5.99 -28.18 30.76
CA ASN A 399 6.78 -29.39 30.59
C ASN A 399 7.75 -29.50 31.77
N ALA A 400 7.31 -30.15 32.85
CA ALA A 400 8.21 -30.58 33.92
C ALA A 400 9.19 -31.61 33.35
N GLY A 401 10.49 -31.32 33.45
CA GLY A 401 11.55 -32.21 33.01
C GLY A 401 11.55 -33.54 33.75
N ASP A 402 11.93 -34.60 33.04
CA ASP A 402 12.31 -35.86 33.65
C ASP A 402 13.78 -36.12 33.29
N ASP A 403 14.65 -35.74 34.20
CA ASP A 403 16.02 -36.27 34.32
C ASP A 403 15.90 -37.57 35.10
N SER A 404 16.14 -38.72 34.45
CA SER A 404 16.48 -39.98 35.11
C SER A 404 17.17 -40.95 34.13
N GLU A 405 18.47 -41.17 34.39
CA GLU A 405 19.42 -42.22 33.92
C GLU A 405 19.68 -42.46 32.42
#